data_AF-A0A848CBN9-F1
#
_entry.id   AF-A0A848CBN9-F1
#
_cell.length_a   1.000
_cell.length_b   1.000
_cell.length_c   1.000
_cell.angle_alpha   90.00
_cell.angle_beta   90.00
_cell.angle_gamma   90.00
#
_symmetry.space_group_name_H-M   'P 1'
#
loop_
_entity.id
_entity.type
_entity.pdbx_description
1 polymer ?
#
loop_
_entity_poly.entity_id
_entity_poly.type
_entity_poly.pdbx_seq_one_letter_code
_entity_poly.pdbx_strand_id
1 'polypeptide(L)'
;MRISDCTARLAHVALGVEADVAAGRAPGDAYTPAMRFWYACKSEDDPELDNTACIVLSIRQSDTQREILEALILSGCPAEIVESALAVPRQATAWYRELFFDTGAFLTNLDKIEYLANYDDDFGRELKSRAVSLGYEFVLFTYANLVPKTAAQKALVERMFMATAYKAMAMNYNGIKTEITRNAVKHAELMLKAYEALRRSGDDDPSAGHDLTAFLTKTRSEDSVPTPSLGDIF
;
A
#
# COMPACT_ATOMS: atom_id res chain seq x y z
N MET A 1 7.14 -0.77 -31.76
CA MET A 1 6.55 0.23 -30.86
C MET A 1 7.31 0.12 -29.55
N ARG A 2 8.20 1.07 -29.22
CA ARG A 2 8.90 1.05 -27.93
C ARG A 2 7.85 1.39 -26.88
N ILE A 3 7.49 0.42 -26.04
CA ILE A 3 6.68 0.67 -24.85
C ILE A 3 7.50 1.68 -24.05
N SER A 4 7.04 2.93 -24.02
CA SER A 4 7.59 3.92 -23.11
C SER A 4 7.48 3.32 -21.72
N ASP A 5 8.61 3.12 -21.07
CA ASP A 5 8.70 2.65 -19.70
C ASP A 5 7.66 3.40 -18.85
N CYS A 6 6.65 2.70 -18.35
CA CYS A 6 5.54 3.32 -17.61
C CYS A 6 6.09 4.12 -16.42
N THR A 7 7.20 3.66 -15.84
CA THR A 7 7.95 4.33 -14.78
C THR A 7 8.46 5.72 -15.21
N ALA A 8 8.96 5.85 -16.44
CA ALA A 8 9.41 7.13 -16.98
C ALA A 8 8.27 8.13 -17.19
N ARG A 9 7.03 7.65 -17.38
CA ARG A 9 5.83 8.50 -17.47
C ARG A 9 5.43 9.05 -16.10
N LEU A 10 5.68 8.30 -15.03
CA LEU A 10 5.36 8.71 -13.66
C LEU A 10 6.32 9.78 -13.12
N ALA A 11 7.61 9.71 -13.47
CA ALA A 11 8.63 10.67 -13.05
C ALA A 11 8.98 11.71 -14.12
N HIS A 12 8.11 11.91 -15.12
CA HIS A 12 8.44 12.74 -16.29
C HIS A 12 8.76 14.21 -15.94
N VAL A 13 8.16 14.73 -14.85
CA VAL A 13 8.41 16.10 -14.38
C VAL A 13 9.82 16.23 -13.80
N ALA A 14 10.21 15.35 -12.87
CA ALA A 14 11.57 15.35 -12.31
C ALA A 14 12.63 15.16 -13.40
N LEU A 15 12.42 14.22 -14.33
CA LEU A 15 13.33 13.98 -15.46
C LEU A 15 13.43 15.20 -16.39
N GLY A 16 12.33 15.93 -16.60
CA GLY A 16 12.31 17.18 -17.36
C GLY A 16 13.15 18.26 -16.69
N VAL A 17 12.99 18.43 -15.38
CA VAL A 17 13.78 19.38 -14.58
C VAL A 17 15.27 19.03 -14.59
N GLU A 18 15.62 17.74 -14.45
CA GLU A 18 17.01 17.28 -14.54
C GLU A 18 17.63 17.54 -15.91
N ALA A 19 16.87 17.35 -16.98
CA ALA A 19 17.31 17.67 -18.34
C ALA A 19 17.53 19.18 -18.54
N ASP A 20 16.72 20.03 -17.91
CA ASP A 20 16.90 21.48 -17.91
C ASP A 20 18.15 21.89 -17.14
N VAL A 21 18.40 21.31 -15.96
CA VAL A 21 19.64 21.50 -15.19
C VAL A 21 20.87 21.09 -16.02
N ALA A 22 20.85 19.90 -16.63
CA ALA A 22 21.96 19.40 -17.44
C ALA A 22 22.22 20.27 -18.68
N ALA A 23 21.19 20.91 -19.23
CA ALA A 23 21.29 21.82 -20.35
C ALA A 23 21.60 23.28 -19.94
N GLY A 24 21.70 23.58 -18.64
CA GLY A 24 21.90 24.93 -18.12
C GLY A 24 20.72 25.88 -18.39
N ARG A 25 19.51 25.34 -18.60
CA ARG A 25 18.30 26.14 -18.82
C ARG A 25 17.74 26.61 -17.48
N ALA A 26 17.57 27.92 -17.32
CA ALA A 26 17.00 28.48 -16.11
C ALA A 26 15.49 28.13 -15.96
N PRO A 27 14.97 28.04 -14.72
CA PRO A 27 13.54 27.80 -14.47
C PRO A 27 12.65 28.86 -15.11
N GLY A 28 11.78 28.44 -16.02
CA GLY A 28 10.81 29.33 -16.69
C GLY A 28 9.60 29.68 -15.82
N ASP A 29 8.66 30.46 -16.36
CA ASP A 29 7.44 30.88 -15.64
C ASP A 29 6.49 29.72 -15.32
N ALA A 30 6.52 28.66 -16.13
CA ALA A 30 5.69 27.46 -15.95
C ALA A 30 6.15 26.54 -14.81
N TYR A 31 7.34 26.79 -14.23
CA TYR A 31 7.84 25.99 -13.11
C TYR A 31 6.99 26.20 -11.86
N THR A 32 6.45 25.10 -11.34
CA THR A 32 5.79 25.05 -10.04
C THR A 32 6.80 25.21 -8.89
N PRO A 33 6.35 25.47 -7.66
CA PRO A 33 7.22 25.47 -6.49
C PRO A 33 8.02 24.16 -6.33
N ALA A 34 7.42 23.00 -6.61
CA ALA A 34 8.09 21.70 -6.51
C ALA A 34 9.21 21.56 -7.54
N MET A 35 8.96 21.98 -8.79
CA MET A 35 9.99 21.97 -9.85
C MET A 35 11.13 22.93 -9.54
N ARG A 36 10.85 24.12 -9.00
CA ARG A 36 11.89 25.08 -8.60
C ARG A 36 12.75 24.54 -7.46
N PHE A 37 12.12 23.88 -6.49
CA PHE A 37 12.82 23.15 -5.44
C PHE A 37 13.74 22.08 -6.04
N TRP A 38 13.21 21.19 -6.89
CA TRP A 38 14.00 20.10 -7.48
C TRP A 38 15.15 20.61 -8.37
N TYR A 39 14.93 21.73 -9.08
CA TYR A 39 15.98 22.38 -9.87
C TYR A 39 17.11 22.94 -9.00
N ALA A 40 16.78 23.52 -7.85
CA ALA A 40 17.74 24.16 -6.95
C ALA A 40 18.48 23.16 -6.06
N CYS A 41 17.81 22.05 -5.72
CA CYS A 41 18.32 21.02 -4.81
C CYS A 41 19.60 20.37 -5.35
N LYS A 42 20.72 20.57 -4.66
CA LYS A 42 22.02 19.97 -5.01
C LYS A 42 22.42 18.82 -4.10
N SER A 43 21.90 18.79 -2.87
CA SER A 43 22.15 17.77 -1.84
C SER A 43 21.06 17.86 -0.76
N GLU A 44 20.82 16.77 -0.03
CA GLU A 44 19.93 16.75 1.14
C GLU A 44 20.49 17.52 2.34
N ASP A 45 21.81 17.70 2.39
CA ASP A 45 22.49 18.47 3.44
C ASP A 45 22.44 19.99 3.20
N ASP A 46 21.65 20.44 2.21
CA ASP A 46 21.52 21.86 1.93
C ASP A 46 20.79 22.56 3.09
N PRO A 47 21.46 23.47 3.82
CA PRO A 47 20.91 24.10 5.02
C PRO A 47 19.74 25.04 4.72
N GLU A 48 19.49 25.37 3.45
CA GLU A 48 18.35 26.20 3.02
C GLU A 48 17.07 25.38 2.76
N LEU A 49 17.13 24.05 2.85
CA LEU A 49 15.95 23.20 2.65
C LEU A 49 14.93 23.40 3.76
N ASP A 50 13.70 23.69 3.35
CA ASP A 50 12.58 23.67 4.26
C ASP A 50 12.21 22.23 4.67
N ASN A 51 11.41 22.10 5.73
CA ASN A 51 10.99 20.80 6.24
C ASN A 51 10.23 19.95 5.21
N THR A 52 9.50 20.58 4.27
CA THR A 52 8.76 19.87 3.21
C THR A 52 9.72 19.20 2.24
N ALA A 53 10.73 19.94 1.78
CA ALA A 53 11.78 19.46 0.91
C ALA A 53 12.54 18.29 1.54
N CYS A 54 12.96 18.43 2.80
CA CYS A 54 13.65 17.36 3.53
C CYS A 54 12.82 16.07 3.58
N ILE A 55 11.51 16.18 3.85
CA ILE A 55 10.62 15.01 3.88
C ILE A 55 10.50 14.37 2.49
N VAL A 56 10.32 15.16 1.43
CA VAL A 56 10.23 14.64 0.05
C VAL A 56 11.48 13.85 -0.34
N LEU A 57 12.67 14.37 -0.02
CA LEU A 57 13.95 13.72 -0.31
C LEU A 57 14.14 12.45 0.52
N SER A 58 13.86 12.53 1.83
CA SER A 58 13.90 11.38 2.75
C SER A 58 13.02 10.23 2.28
N ILE A 59 11.79 10.52 1.82
CA ILE A 59 10.89 9.53 1.24
C ILE A 59 11.45 8.98 -0.05
N ARG A 60 12.02 9.82 -0.92
CA ARG A 60 12.55 9.39 -2.24
C ARG A 60 13.71 8.40 -2.09
N GLN A 61 14.57 8.61 -1.11
CA GLN A 61 15.73 7.75 -0.83
C GLN A 61 15.36 6.45 -0.11
N SER A 62 14.38 6.49 0.78
CA SER A 62 13.95 5.29 1.50
C SER A 62 13.02 4.44 0.63
N ASP A 63 13.49 3.27 0.21
CA ASP A 63 12.67 2.33 -0.55
C ASP A 63 11.35 2.02 0.17
N THR A 64 11.39 1.69 1.45
CA THR A 64 10.17 1.42 2.24
C THR A 64 9.20 2.60 2.28
N GLN A 65 9.68 3.81 2.59
CA GLN A 65 8.80 4.99 2.67
C GLN A 65 8.21 5.34 1.31
N ARG A 66 9.03 5.26 0.25
CA ARG A 66 8.60 5.43 -1.13
C ARG A 66 7.49 4.46 -1.49
N GLU A 67 7.69 3.16 -1.29
CA GLU A 67 6.71 2.15 -1.65
C GLU A 67 5.38 2.33 -0.90
N ILE A 68 5.42 2.70 0.38
CA ILE A 68 4.21 2.97 1.19
C ILE A 68 3.49 4.22 0.68
N LEU A 69 4.20 5.34 0.46
CA LEU A 69 3.58 6.57 -0.01
C LEU A 69 2.99 6.39 -1.42
N GLU A 70 3.75 5.80 -2.34
CA GLU A 70 3.29 5.54 -3.70
C GLU A 70 2.09 4.60 -3.73
N ALA A 71 2.04 3.59 -2.86
CA ALA A 71 0.86 2.73 -2.72
C ALA A 71 -0.38 3.51 -2.27
N LEU A 72 -0.24 4.43 -1.30
CA LEU A 72 -1.32 5.33 -0.87
C LEU A 72 -1.78 6.25 -2.00
N ILE A 73 -0.85 6.84 -2.76
CA ILE A 73 -1.17 7.71 -3.91
C ILE A 73 -1.88 6.91 -5.00
N LEU A 74 -1.36 5.73 -5.37
CA LEU A 74 -1.88 4.89 -6.45
C LEU A 74 -3.31 4.39 -6.19
N SER A 75 -3.61 4.12 -4.93
CA SER A 75 -4.93 3.69 -4.45
C SER A 75 -5.87 4.85 -4.12
N GLY A 76 -5.46 6.10 -4.34
CA GLY A 76 -6.31 7.28 -4.25
C GLY A 76 -6.54 7.79 -2.82
N CYS A 77 -5.60 7.57 -1.90
CA CYS A 77 -5.68 8.10 -0.55
C CYS A 77 -5.72 9.65 -0.55
N PRO A 78 -6.70 10.29 0.12
CA PRO A 78 -6.71 11.73 0.33
C PRO A 78 -5.48 12.19 1.14
N ALA A 79 -4.90 13.33 0.76
CA ALA A 79 -3.69 13.85 1.38
C ALA A 79 -3.89 14.19 2.87
N GLU A 80 -5.11 14.57 3.27
CA GLU A 80 -5.49 14.79 4.68
C GLU A 80 -5.37 13.51 5.51
N ILE A 81 -5.69 12.36 4.91
CA ILE A 81 -5.58 11.06 5.58
C ILE A 81 -4.11 10.65 5.69
N VAL A 82 -3.31 10.88 4.65
CA VAL A 82 -1.86 10.65 4.68
C VAL A 82 -1.20 11.49 5.78
N GLU A 83 -1.53 12.77 5.86
CA GLU A 83 -1.02 13.70 6.89
C GLU A 83 -1.39 13.26 8.30
N SER A 84 -2.66 12.93 8.55
CA SER A 84 -3.11 12.51 9.88
C SER A 84 -2.58 11.12 10.29
N ALA A 85 -2.40 10.20 9.35
CA ALA A 85 -1.99 8.83 9.63
C ALA A 85 -0.46 8.65 9.74
N LEU A 86 0.30 9.33 8.88
CA LEU A 86 1.75 9.14 8.74
C LEU A 86 2.56 10.40 9.08
N ALA A 87 1.90 11.48 9.49
CA ALA A 87 2.55 12.77 9.76
C ALA A 87 3.33 13.34 8.56
N VAL A 88 2.98 12.93 7.33
CA VAL A 88 3.57 13.47 6.10
C VAL A 88 2.75 14.69 5.67
N PRO A 89 3.32 15.91 5.66
CA PRO A 89 2.57 17.12 5.31
C PRO A 89 1.88 17.00 3.95
N ARG A 90 0.67 17.56 3.83
CA ARG A 90 -0.08 17.54 2.56
C ARG A 90 0.72 18.09 1.39
N GLN A 91 1.52 19.15 1.64
CA GLN A 91 2.37 19.76 0.64
C GLN A 91 3.50 18.81 0.18
N ALA A 92 4.12 18.06 1.10
CA ALA A 92 5.16 17.09 0.76
C ALA A 92 4.58 15.97 -0.12
N THR A 93 3.39 15.47 0.22
CA THR A 93 2.67 14.48 -0.60
C THR A 93 2.38 15.02 -2.01
N ALA A 94 1.94 16.27 -2.12
CA ALA A 94 1.65 16.91 -3.40
C ALA A 94 2.90 17.09 -4.26
N TRP A 95 3.99 17.59 -3.69
CA TRP A 95 5.27 17.76 -4.39
C TRP A 95 5.86 16.43 -4.82
N TYR A 96 5.83 15.42 -3.94
CA TYR A 96 6.31 14.08 -4.27
C TYR A 96 5.56 13.49 -5.46
N ARG A 97 4.22 13.55 -5.42
CA ARG A 97 3.37 13.07 -6.51
C ARG A 97 3.66 13.80 -7.81
N GLU A 98 3.79 15.12 -7.77
CA GLU A 98 4.05 15.93 -8.96
C GLU A 98 5.42 15.60 -9.59
N LEU A 99 6.46 15.48 -8.78
CA LEU A 99 7.82 15.29 -9.26
C LEU A 99 8.09 13.86 -9.71
N PHE A 100 7.70 12.89 -8.89
CA PHE A 100 8.21 11.52 -8.97
C PHE A 100 7.14 10.47 -9.26
N PHE A 101 5.87 10.76 -9.01
CA PHE A 101 4.82 9.74 -9.07
C PHE A 101 3.48 10.28 -9.60
N ASP A 102 3.50 10.84 -10.81
CA ASP A 102 2.31 11.43 -11.43
C ASP A 102 1.34 10.35 -11.93
N THR A 103 0.43 9.95 -11.04
CA THR A 103 -0.65 9.02 -11.37
C THR A 103 -1.64 9.53 -12.43
N GLY A 104 -1.59 10.82 -12.80
CA GLY A 104 -2.35 11.37 -13.93
C GLY A 104 -1.93 10.78 -15.28
N ALA A 105 -0.75 10.17 -15.36
CA ALA A 105 -0.30 9.42 -16.52
C ALA A 105 -1.12 8.15 -16.80
N PHE A 106 -1.85 7.62 -15.80
CA PHE A 106 -2.74 6.47 -15.96
C PHE A 106 -4.10 6.92 -16.49
N LEU A 107 -4.44 6.55 -17.72
CA LEU A 107 -5.71 6.88 -18.35
C LEU A 107 -6.84 5.95 -17.88
N THR A 108 -6.48 4.73 -17.50
CA THR A 108 -7.39 3.65 -17.15
C THR A 108 -6.82 2.79 -16.03
N ASN A 109 -7.67 1.94 -15.44
CA ASN A 109 -7.20 0.91 -14.51
C ASN A 109 -6.32 -0.15 -15.18
N LEU A 110 -6.37 -0.30 -16.51
CA LEU A 110 -5.49 -1.21 -17.25
C LEU A 110 -4.04 -0.73 -17.21
N ASP A 111 -3.81 0.58 -17.29
CA ASP A 111 -2.46 1.15 -17.21
C ASP A 111 -1.83 0.89 -15.83
N LYS A 112 -2.64 0.91 -14.76
CA LYS A 112 -2.18 0.54 -13.41
C LYS A 112 -1.77 -0.94 -13.34
N ILE A 113 -2.55 -1.83 -13.96
CA ILE A 113 -2.25 -3.27 -13.99
C ILE A 113 -0.98 -3.53 -14.79
N GLU A 114 -0.83 -2.89 -15.96
CA GLU A 114 0.37 -3.00 -16.78
C GLU A 114 1.62 -2.47 -16.04
N TYR A 115 1.50 -1.32 -15.37
CA TYR A 115 2.58 -0.80 -14.53
C TYR A 115 2.99 -1.79 -13.44
N LEU A 116 2.03 -2.36 -12.70
CA LEU A 116 2.32 -3.31 -11.63
C LEU A 116 2.88 -4.64 -12.15
N ALA A 117 2.45 -5.09 -13.33
CA ALA A 117 2.95 -6.33 -13.95
C ALA A 117 4.44 -6.21 -14.34
N ASN A 118 4.91 -5.00 -14.62
CA ASN A 118 6.29 -4.71 -14.99
C ASN A 118 7.09 -4.05 -13.84
N TYR A 119 6.57 -4.05 -12.61
CA TYR A 119 7.26 -3.44 -11.47
C TYR A 119 8.34 -4.38 -10.92
N ASP A 120 9.57 -3.89 -10.88
CA ASP A 120 10.76 -4.70 -10.58
C ASP A 120 10.84 -5.15 -9.11
N ASP A 121 10.48 -4.27 -8.17
CA ASP A 121 10.58 -4.57 -6.74
C ASP A 121 9.40 -5.42 -6.27
N ASP A 122 9.69 -6.63 -5.78
CA ASP A 122 8.67 -7.61 -5.36
C ASP A 122 7.82 -7.09 -4.20
N PHE A 123 8.44 -6.42 -3.23
CA PHE A 123 7.75 -5.86 -2.07
C PHE A 123 6.76 -4.76 -2.50
N GLY A 124 7.25 -3.76 -3.23
CA GLY A 124 6.48 -2.67 -3.77
C GLY A 124 5.39 -3.14 -4.71
N ARG A 125 5.67 -4.12 -5.58
CA ARG A 125 4.69 -4.73 -6.48
C ARG A 125 3.55 -5.36 -5.71
N GLU A 126 3.85 -6.15 -4.68
CA GLU A 126 2.83 -6.80 -3.86
C GLU A 126 2.00 -5.77 -3.08
N LEU A 127 2.67 -4.82 -2.41
CA LEU A 127 2.02 -3.76 -1.63
C LEU A 127 1.08 -2.93 -2.50
N LYS A 128 1.57 -2.41 -3.62
CA LYS A 128 0.79 -1.58 -4.55
C LYS A 128 -0.34 -2.37 -5.22
N SER A 129 -0.12 -3.65 -5.55
CA SER A 129 -1.17 -4.52 -6.08
C SER A 129 -2.31 -4.75 -5.09
N ARG A 130 -1.98 -4.95 -3.81
CA ARG A 130 -2.96 -5.07 -2.73
C ARG A 130 -3.68 -3.73 -2.50
N ALA A 131 -2.97 -2.61 -2.50
CA ALA A 131 -3.55 -1.28 -2.36
C ALA A 131 -4.54 -0.96 -3.49
N VAL A 132 -4.21 -1.26 -4.74
CA VAL A 132 -5.14 -1.07 -5.89
C VAL A 132 -6.36 -1.98 -5.79
N SER A 133 -6.19 -3.22 -5.31
CA SER A 133 -7.29 -4.19 -5.21
C SER A 133 -8.21 -3.96 -4.02
N LEU A 134 -7.66 -3.55 -2.87
CA LEU A 134 -8.35 -3.51 -1.57
C LEU A 134 -8.66 -2.08 -1.10
N GLY A 135 -8.02 -1.07 -1.68
CA GLY A 135 -8.09 0.33 -1.25
C GLY A 135 -6.88 0.77 -0.44
N TYR A 136 -6.71 2.09 -0.30
CA TYR A 136 -5.60 2.69 0.47
C TYR A 136 -5.66 2.33 1.95
N GLU A 137 -6.84 1.99 2.47
CA GLU A 137 -7.02 1.67 3.87
C GLU A 137 -6.33 0.35 4.25
N PHE A 138 -6.08 -0.56 3.29
CA PHE A 138 -5.18 -1.70 3.49
C PHE A 138 -3.80 -1.24 3.97
N VAL A 139 -3.24 -0.24 3.28
CA VAL A 139 -1.91 0.30 3.60
C VAL A 139 -1.94 0.99 4.98
N LEU A 140 -2.98 1.74 5.28
CA LEU A 140 -3.15 2.40 6.58
C LEU A 140 -3.30 1.38 7.73
N PHE A 141 -4.03 0.30 7.51
CA PHE A 141 -4.14 -0.78 8.48
C PHE A 141 -2.80 -1.45 8.74
N THR A 142 -2.05 -1.77 7.67
CA THR A 142 -0.76 -2.47 7.77
C THR A 142 0.35 -1.61 8.36
N TYR A 143 0.43 -0.32 8.00
CA TYR A 143 1.60 0.52 8.31
C TYR A 143 1.33 1.68 9.27
N ALA A 144 0.09 2.13 9.42
CA ALA A 144 -0.26 3.22 10.35
C ALA A 144 -0.96 2.72 11.62
N ASN A 145 -1.13 1.39 11.78
CA ASN A 145 -1.84 0.76 12.91
C ASN A 145 -3.21 1.41 13.20
N LEU A 146 -3.87 1.94 12.16
CA LEU A 146 -5.20 2.52 12.29
C LEU A 146 -6.20 1.39 12.50
N VAL A 147 -6.37 1.00 13.76
CA VAL A 147 -7.35 0.00 14.18
C VAL A 147 -8.74 0.48 13.75
N PRO A 148 -9.48 -0.30 12.97
CA PRO A 148 -10.83 0.04 12.53
C PRO A 148 -11.74 0.33 13.72
N LYS A 149 -12.16 1.59 13.88
CA LYS A 149 -13.10 2.01 14.92
C LYS A 149 -14.47 2.35 14.35
N THR A 150 -14.56 2.72 13.08
CA THR A 150 -15.82 3.09 12.43
C THR A 150 -16.40 1.95 11.59
N ALA A 151 -17.71 1.99 11.33
CA ALA A 151 -18.39 0.98 10.51
C ALA A 151 -17.80 0.87 9.08
N ALA A 152 -17.36 1.98 8.49
CA ALA A 152 -16.69 2.00 7.19
C ALA A 152 -15.32 1.29 7.22
N GLN A 153 -14.56 1.45 8.32
CA GLN A 153 -13.28 0.77 8.50
C GLN A 153 -13.48 -0.71 8.84
N LYS A 154 -14.56 -1.06 9.57
CA LYS A 154 -14.94 -2.47 9.76
C LYS A 154 -15.20 -3.11 8.40
N ALA A 155 -16.05 -2.51 7.56
CA ALA A 155 -16.37 -2.95 6.19
C ALA A 155 -15.12 -3.16 5.29
N LEU A 156 -14.08 -2.35 5.48
CA LEU A 156 -12.79 -2.57 4.81
C LEU A 156 -12.14 -3.87 5.25
N VAL A 157 -12.03 -4.11 6.56
CA VAL A 157 -11.46 -5.34 7.09
C VAL A 157 -12.25 -6.56 6.61
N GLU A 158 -13.57 -6.44 6.48
CA GLU A 158 -14.40 -7.47 5.85
C GLU A 158 -13.99 -7.72 4.40
N ARG A 159 -13.82 -6.66 3.60
CA ARG A 159 -13.35 -6.77 2.19
C ARG A 159 -11.96 -7.39 2.10
N MET A 160 -11.03 -6.99 2.98
CA MET A 160 -9.67 -7.55 3.04
C MET A 160 -9.68 -9.04 3.37
N PHE A 161 -10.47 -9.45 4.37
CA PHE A 161 -10.62 -10.85 4.73
C PHE A 161 -11.29 -11.66 3.62
N MET A 162 -12.37 -11.15 3.03
CA MET A 162 -13.07 -11.81 1.94
C MET A 162 -12.20 -11.96 0.70
N ALA A 163 -11.45 -10.93 0.31
CA ALA A 163 -10.54 -10.99 -0.83
C ALA A 163 -9.40 -11.99 -0.61
N THR A 164 -8.84 -12.02 0.61
CA THR A 164 -7.80 -12.99 1.00
C THR A 164 -8.36 -14.42 0.97
N ALA A 165 -9.55 -14.62 1.52
CA ALA A 165 -10.19 -15.91 1.55
C ALA A 165 -10.60 -16.40 0.15
N TYR A 166 -11.12 -15.51 -0.69
CA TYR A 166 -11.45 -15.83 -2.08
C TYR A 166 -10.20 -16.19 -2.88
N LYS A 167 -9.09 -15.45 -2.74
CA LYS A 167 -7.82 -15.80 -3.39
C LYS A 167 -7.30 -17.15 -2.92
N ALA A 168 -7.34 -17.44 -1.62
CA ALA A 168 -6.96 -18.74 -1.08
C ALA A 168 -7.84 -19.87 -1.64
N MET A 169 -9.16 -19.68 -1.72
CA MET A 169 -10.09 -20.64 -2.34
C MET A 169 -9.84 -20.80 -3.84
N ALA A 170 -9.58 -19.73 -4.58
CA ALA A 170 -9.29 -19.79 -6.02
C ALA A 170 -7.99 -20.56 -6.31
N MET A 171 -6.96 -20.43 -5.46
CA MET A 171 -5.73 -21.22 -5.57
C MET A 171 -5.98 -22.73 -5.37
N ASN A 172 -6.97 -23.10 -4.55
CA ASN A 172 -7.40 -24.50 -4.37
C ASN A 172 -8.11 -25.04 -5.63
N TYR A 173 -8.98 -24.24 -6.26
CA TYR A 173 -9.66 -24.62 -7.51
C TYR A 173 -8.70 -24.73 -8.70
N ASN A 174 -7.64 -23.92 -8.75
CA ASN A 174 -6.60 -23.99 -9.78
C ASN A 174 -5.61 -25.15 -9.58
N GLY A 175 -5.81 -26.02 -8.59
CA GLY A 175 -5.12 -27.31 -8.49
C GLY A 175 -3.71 -27.27 -7.90
N ILE A 176 -3.26 -26.14 -7.36
CA ILE A 176 -1.97 -26.03 -6.64
C ILE A 176 -2.14 -26.66 -5.26
N LYS A 177 -2.08 -27.98 -5.18
CA LYS A 177 -2.34 -28.77 -3.96
C LYS A 177 -1.06 -28.97 -3.14
N THR A 178 -0.43 -27.88 -2.70
CA THR A 178 0.65 -27.97 -1.70
C THR A 178 0.06 -27.94 -0.29
N GLU A 179 0.80 -28.47 0.68
CA GLU A 179 0.42 -28.42 2.10
C GLU A 179 0.29 -26.97 2.60
N ILE A 180 1.15 -26.08 2.09
CA ILE A 180 1.08 -24.64 2.32
C ILE A 180 -0.24 -24.06 1.80
N THR A 181 -0.65 -24.42 0.58
CA THR A 181 -1.93 -23.97 0.01
C THR A 181 -3.12 -24.47 0.83
N ARG A 182 -3.06 -25.71 1.33
CA ARG A 182 -4.11 -26.27 2.21
C ARG A 182 -4.20 -25.53 3.55
N ASN A 183 -3.05 -25.18 4.15
CA ASN A 183 -2.99 -24.43 5.40
C ASN A 183 -3.47 -22.98 5.22
N ALA A 184 -3.11 -22.33 4.12
CA ALA A 184 -3.62 -21.01 3.77
C ALA A 184 -5.15 -21.00 3.58
N VAL A 185 -5.71 -22.05 2.96
CA VAL A 185 -7.17 -22.22 2.81
C VAL A 185 -7.85 -22.43 4.17
N LYS A 186 -7.30 -23.30 5.03
CA LYS A 186 -7.84 -23.49 6.39
C LYS A 186 -7.81 -22.19 7.20
N HIS A 187 -6.71 -21.44 7.11
CA HIS A 187 -6.60 -20.15 7.78
C HIS A 187 -7.62 -19.15 7.22
N ALA A 188 -7.80 -19.10 5.90
CA ALA A 188 -8.84 -18.29 5.28
C ALA A 188 -10.27 -18.66 5.74
N GLU A 189 -10.61 -19.95 5.78
CA GLU A 189 -11.90 -20.44 6.28
C GLU A 189 -12.12 -20.09 7.76
N LEU A 190 -11.07 -20.19 8.58
CA LEU A 190 -11.09 -19.80 9.98
C LEU A 190 -11.37 -18.30 10.12
N MET A 191 -10.68 -17.47 9.33
CA MET A 191 -10.87 -16.02 9.35
C MET A 191 -12.27 -15.62 8.85
N LEU A 192 -12.81 -16.31 7.85
CA LEU A 192 -14.21 -16.12 7.41
C LEU A 192 -15.21 -16.44 8.52
N LYS A 193 -15.01 -17.52 9.28
CA LYS A 193 -15.86 -17.89 10.42
C LYS A 193 -15.74 -16.93 11.58
N ALA A 194 -14.52 -16.51 11.91
CA ALA A 194 -14.28 -15.48 12.93
C ALA A 194 -14.96 -14.16 12.53
N TYR A 195 -14.92 -13.83 11.25
CA TYR A 195 -15.63 -12.68 10.69
C TYR A 195 -17.16 -12.82 10.76
N GLU A 196 -17.73 -13.96 10.37
CA GLU A 196 -19.17 -14.21 10.52
C GLU A 196 -19.63 -14.08 11.98
N ALA A 197 -18.84 -14.58 12.92
CA ALA A 197 -19.09 -14.46 14.36
C ALA A 197 -19.02 -13.00 14.82
N LEU A 198 -18.02 -12.22 14.36
CA LEU A 198 -17.93 -10.79 14.63
C LEU A 198 -19.12 -10.01 14.06
N ARG A 199 -19.59 -10.35 12.86
CA ARG A 199 -20.77 -9.72 12.24
C ARG A 199 -22.05 -10.02 13.02
N ARG A 200 -22.19 -11.25 13.53
CA ARG A 200 -23.33 -11.65 14.38
C ARG A 200 -23.29 -10.99 15.77
N SER A 201 -22.11 -10.69 16.29
CA SER A 201 -21.95 -9.98 17.57
C SER A 201 -22.28 -8.47 17.51
N GLY A 202 -22.49 -7.92 16.31
CA GLY A 202 -22.80 -6.51 16.09
C GLY A 202 -24.24 -6.10 16.45
N ASP A 203 -25.15 -7.07 16.58
CA ASP A 203 -26.56 -6.84 16.91
C ASP A 203 -26.94 -7.70 18.14
N ASP A 204 -26.99 -7.09 19.32
CA ASP A 204 -27.78 -7.49 20.51
C ASP A 204 -27.70 -8.94 21.06
N ASP A 205 -26.55 -9.64 21.06
CA ASP A 205 -26.43 -10.91 21.82
C ASP A 205 -25.13 -11.07 22.63
N PRO A 206 -25.16 -10.93 23.98
CA PRO A 206 -23.99 -11.14 24.85
C PRO A 206 -23.51 -12.61 24.92
N SER A 207 -24.23 -13.57 24.32
CA SER A 207 -23.78 -14.96 24.21
C SER A 207 -22.78 -15.21 23.07
N ALA A 208 -22.71 -14.32 22.08
CA ALA A 208 -21.86 -14.50 20.89
C ALA A 208 -20.35 -14.40 21.16
N GLY A 209 -19.93 -13.72 22.23
CA GLY A 209 -18.53 -13.67 22.68
C GLY A 209 -18.02 -15.04 23.17
N HIS A 210 -18.91 -15.91 23.64
CA HIS A 210 -18.56 -17.27 24.04
C HIS A 210 -18.28 -18.17 22.83
N ASP A 211 -18.97 -17.99 21.71
CA ASP A 211 -18.76 -18.79 20.50
C ASP A 211 -17.42 -18.50 19.82
N LEU A 212 -17.00 -17.23 19.76
CA LEU A 212 -15.69 -16.85 19.23
C LEU A 212 -14.56 -17.42 20.10
N THR A 213 -14.70 -17.29 21.42
CA THR A 213 -13.71 -17.79 22.39
C THR A 213 -13.67 -19.32 22.38
N ALA A 214 -14.82 -19.99 22.33
CA ALA A 214 -14.94 -21.44 22.24
C ALA A 214 -14.39 -21.98 20.92
N PHE A 215 -14.61 -21.30 19.79
CA PHE A 215 -14.05 -21.70 18.50
C PHE A 215 -12.52 -21.54 18.45
N LEU A 216 -12.00 -20.42 18.96
CA LEU A 216 -10.54 -20.16 19.07
C LEU A 216 -9.86 -21.12 20.05
N THR A 217 -10.53 -21.50 21.15
CA THR A 217 -9.99 -22.53 22.07
C THR A 217 -10.14 -23.93 21.51
N LYS A 218 -11.21 -24.23 20.77
CA LYS A 218 -11.42 -25.55 20.14
C LYS A 218 -10.41 -25.82 19.04
N THR A 219 -10.05 -24.82 18.23
CA THR A 219 -8.95 -24.93 17.26
C THR A 219 -7.59 -25.04 17.93
N ARG A 220 -7.37 -24.37 19.08
CA ARG A 220 -6.15 -24.56 19.88
C ARG A 220 -6.05 -25.95 20.52
N SER A 221 -7.18 -26.63 20.74
CA SER A 221 -7.23 -27.99 21.27
C SER A 221 -7.27 -29.09 20.20
N GLU A 222 -7.73 -28.78 18.99
CA GLU A 222 -7.81 -29.73 17.85
C GLU A 222 -6.57 -29.67 16.93
N ASP A 223 -5.81 -28.57 16.96
CA ASP A 223 -4.55 -28.42 16.23
C ASP A 223 -3.41 -28.12 17.22
N SER A 224 -2.76 -29.19 17.71
CA SER A 224 -1.32 -29.11 18.02
C SER A 224 -0.54 -28.99 16.71
N VAL A 225 -0.80 -27.92 15.95
CA VAL A 225 0.00 -27.55 14.80
C VAL A 225 1.10 -26.68 15.36
N PRO A 226 2.38 -27.09 15.25
CA PRO A 226 3.46 -26.20 15.64
C PRO A 226 3.36 -24.98 14.74
N THR A 227 3.16 -23.81 15.35
CA THR A 227 3.46 -22.55 14.68
C THR A 227 4.91 -22.67 14.23
N PRO A 228 5.22 -22.65 12.92
CA PRO A 228 6.62 -22.64 12.51
C PRO A 228 7.25 -21.42 13.17
N SER A 229 8.31 -21.66 13.93
CA SER A 229 9.04 -20.55 14.52
C SER A 229 9.71 -19.80 13.36
N LEU A 230 9.95 -18.50 13.53
CA LEU A 230 10.70 -17.72 12.55
C LEU A 230 12.10 -18.31 12.28
N GLY A 231 12.60 -19.23 13.12
CA GLY A 231 13.84 -19.97 12.89
C GLY A 231 13.72 -21.22 12.00
N ASP A 232 12.50 -21.61 11.60
CA ASP A 232 12.27 -22.76 10.71
C ASP A 232 12.08 -22.34 9.24
N ILE A 233 12.14 -21.03 8.97
CA ILE A 233 11.97 -20.42 7.63
C ILE A 233 13.29 -19.78 7.12
N PHE A 234 14.35 -19.76 7.94
CA PHE A 234 15.69 -19.28 7.57
C PHE A 234 16.74 -20.36 7.75
#